data_AF-A0A6B3I3Q5-F1
#
_entry.id   AF-A0A6B3I3Q5-F1
#
_cell.length_a   1.000
_cell.length_b   1.000
_cell.length_c   1.000
_cell.angle_alpha   90.00
_cell.angle_beta   90.00
_cell.angle_gamma   90.00
#
_symmetry.space_group_name_H-M   'P 1'
#
loop_
_entity.id
_entity.type
_entity.pdbx_description
1 polymer ?
#
loop_
_entity_poly.entity_id
_entity_poly.type
_entity_poly.pdbx_seq_one_letter_code
_entity_poly.pdbx_strand_id
1 'polypeptide(L)' 'RFDDEQLFYLQSRGIPAEEARRLVVRGFFAELVQQIGLPDVEARLLDTIEAELKASV' A
#
# COMPACT_ATOMS: atom_id res chain seq x y z
N ARG A 1 -7.82 11.11 -4.31
CA ARG A 1 -7.59 10.89 -5.76
C ARG A 1 -6.48 9.87 -5.86
N PHE A 2 -6.74 8.72 -6.47
CA PHE A 2 -5.70 7.71 -6.70
C PHE A 2 -4.63 8.33 -7.60
N ASP A 3 -3.35 8.07 -7.34
CA ASP A 3 -2.30 8.59 -8.23
C ASP A 3 -2.23 7.69 -9.46
N ASP A 4 -3.10 7.99 -10.44
CA ASP A 4 -3.23 7.26 -11.70
C ASP A 4 -1.88 7.15 -12.44
N GLU A 5 -0.96 8.09 -12.20
CA GLU A 5 0.40 8.08 -12.73
C GLU A 5 1.23 6.94 -12.13
N GLN A 6 1.17 6.71 -10.83
CA GLN A 6 1.89 5.60 -10.18
C GLN A 6 1.32 4.25 -10.62
N LEU A 7 0.00 4.14 -10.73
CA LEU A 7 -0.67 2.94 -11.22
C LEU A 7 -0.28 2.64 -12.67
N PHE A 8 -0.30 3.66 -13.53
CA PHE A 8 0.13 3.55 -14.92
C PHE A 8 1.61 3.14 -15.04
N TYR A 9 2.49 3.73 -14.22
CA TYR A 9 3.91 3.39 -14.19
C TYR A 9 4.12 1.90 -13.86
N LEU A 10 3.48 1.40 -12.80
CA LEU A 10 3.59 -0.01 -12.41
C LEU A 10 3.02 -0.95 -13.48
N GLN A 11 1.87 -0.62 -14.06
CA GLN A 11 1.28 -1.40 -15.15
C GLN A 11 2.15 -1.41 -16.41
N SER A 12 2.79 -0.29 -16.75
CA SER A 12 3.73 -0.20 -17.89
C SER A 12 4.96 -1.10 -17.72
N ARG A 13 5.29 -1.47 -16.47
CA ARG A 13 6.34 -2.44 -16.12
C ARG A 13 5.85 -3.89 -16.13
N GLY A 14 4.60 -4.13 -16.53
CA GLY A 14 3.99 -5.47 -16.63
C GLY A 14 3.32 -5.94 -15.34
N ILE A 15 3.16 -5.09 -14.32
CA ILE A 15 2.48 -5.45 -13.08
C ILE A 15 0.96 -5.44 -13.31
N PRO A 16 0.23 -6.51 -12.95
CA PRO A 16 -1.23 -6.54 -13.07
C PRO A 16 -1.88 -5.38 -12.31
N ALA A 17 -2.97 -4.83 -12.86
CA ALA A 17 -3.64 -3.66 -12.29
C ALA A 17 -4.04 -3.83 -10.81
N GLU A 18 -4.47 -5.05 -10.45
CA GLU A 18 -4.85 -5.43 -9.09
C GLU A 18 -3.64 -5.40 -8.14
N GLU A 19 -2.51 -5.96 -8.57
CA GLU A 19 -1.28 -5.98 -7.79
C GLU A 19 -0.66 -4.59 -7.67
N ALA A 20 -0.65 -3.83 -8.77
CA ALA A 20 -0.19 -2.45 -8.77
C ALA A 20 -0.99 -1.58 -7.80
N ARG A 21 -2.32 -1.78 -7.73
CA ARG A 21 -3.18 -1.10 -6.75
C ARG A 21 -2.78 -1.43 -5.31
N ARG A 22 -2.53 -2.71 -5.00
CA ARG A 22 -2.06 -3.12 -3.66
C ARG A 22 -0.71 -2.47 -3.32
N LEU A 23 0.23 -2.43 -4.25
CA LEU A 23 1.55 -1.84 -4.04
C LEU A 23 1.48 -0.33 -3.74
N VAL A 24 0.67 0.41 -4.50
CA VAL A 24 0.46 1.86 -4.28
C VAL A 24 -0.13 2.11 -2.90
N VAL A 25 -1.19 1.38 -2.54
CA VAL A 25 -1.86 1.58 -1.24
C VAL A 25 -0.95 1.18 -0.08
N ARG A 26 -0.21 0.08 -0.20
CA ARG A 26 0.77 -0.34 0.82
C ARG A 26 1.85 0.72 1.02
N GLY A 27 2.43 1.24 -0.07
CA GLY A 27 3.46 2.28 -0.01
C GLY A 27 2.96 3.55 0.68
N PHE A 28 1.77 4.01 0.30
CA PHE A 28 1.13 5.18 0.90
C PHE A 28 0.95 5.05 2.42
N PHE A 29 0.40 3.93 2.88
CA PHE A 29 0.21 3.74 4.32
C PHE A 29 1.51 3.47 5.06
N ALA A 30 2.48 2.81 4.45
CA ALA A 30 3.78 2.58 5.09
C ALA A 30 4.47 3.90 5.45
N GLU A 31 4.47 4.90 4.56
CA GLU A 31 5.02 6.22 4.85
C GLU A 31 4.27 6.93 5.98
N LEU A 32 2.93 6.85 6.01
CA LEU A 32 2.12 7.44 7.07
C LEU A 32 2.36 6.75 8.43
N VAL A 33 2.43 5.43 8.44
CA VAL A 33 2.63 4.62 9.65
C VAL A 33 4.02 4.90 10.24
N GLN A 34 5.06 5.02 9.40
CA GLN A 34 6.42 5.36 9.85
C GLN A 34 6.52 6.73 10.56
N GLN A 35 5.57 7.65 10.35
CA GLN A 35 5.55 8.92 11.07
C GLN A 35 5.11 8.80 12.53
N ILE A 36 4.56 7.65 12.94
CA ILE A 36 4.09 7.42 14.32
C ILE A 36 5.28 7.30 15.29
N GLY A 37 6.41 6.72 14.86
CA GLY A 37 7.63 6.63 15.65
C GLY A 37 7.57 5.63 16.82
N LEU A 38 6.61 4.70 16.79
CA LEU A 38 6.42 3.68 17.82
C LEU A 38 6.42 2.29 17.17
N PRO A 39 7.53 1.55 17.22
CA PRO A 39 7.70 0.31 16.45
C PRO A 39 6.59 -0.73 16.66
N ASP A 40 6.14 -0.93 17.90
CA ASP A 40 5.08 -1.90 18.20
C ASP A 40 3.71 -1.48 17.63
N VAL A 41 3.45 -0.18 17.55
CA VAL A 41 2.22 0.36 16.95
C VAL A 41 2.30 0.25 15.43
N GLU A 42 3.45 0.59 14.86
CA GLU A 42 3.70 0.51 13.42
C GLU A 42 3.52 -0.91 12.90
N ALA A 43 4.11 -1.91 13.57
CA ALA A 43 3.99 -3.31 13.19
C ALA A 43 2.51 -3.77 13.17
N ARG A 44 1.76 -3.48 14.24
CA ARG A 44 0.32 -3.83 14.32
C ARG A 44 -0.50 -3.16 13.23
N LEU A 45 -0.23 -1.91 12.91
CA LEU A 45 -0.94 -1.18 11.87
C LEU A 45 -0.62 -1.73 10.48
N LEU A 46 0.66 -2.01 10.19
CA LEU A 46 1.06 -2.63 8.92
C LEU A 46 0.41 -4.00 8.73
N ASP A 47 0.36 -4.83 9.77
CA ASP A 47 -0.31 -6.14 9.73
C ASP A 47 -1.81 -6.00 9.44
N THR A 48 -2.46 -5.03 10.10
CA THR A 48 -3.89 -4.74 9.92
C THR A 48 -4.18 -4.26 8.49
N ILE A 49 -3.38 -3.32 7.98
CA ILE A 49 -3.50 -2.82 6.61
C ILE A 49 -3.31 -3.96 5.60
N GLU A 50 -2.34 -4.85 5.81
CA GLU A 50 -2.11 -5.98 4.93
C GLU A 50 -3.29 -6.97 4.93
N ALA A 51 -3.92 -7.21 6.09
CA ALA A 51 -5.13 -8.03 6.19
C ALA A 51 -6.31 -7.41 5.43
N GLU A 52 -6.55 -6.11 5.61
CA GLU A 52 -7.63 -5.38 4.91
C GLU A 52 -7.42 -5.34 3.38
N LEU A 53 -6.17 -5.19 2.93
CA LEU A 53 -5.83 -5.22 1.51
C LEU A 53 -6.05 -6.59 0.87
N LYS A 54 -5.90 -7.69 1.61
CA LYS A 54 -6.22 -9.04 1.14
C LYS A 54 -7.73 -9.30 1.11
N ALA A 55 -8.51 -8.62 1.96
CA ALA A 55 -9.96 -8.78 2.03
C ALA A 55 -10.72 -7.93 0.99
N SER A 56 -10.14 -6.81 0.55
CA SER A 56 -10.84 -5.78 -0.24
C SER A 56 -10.45 -5.74 -1.72
N VAL A 57 -9.47 -6.53 -2.16
CA VAL A 57 -8.92 -6.56 -3.53
C VAL A 57 -9.00 -7.97 -4.08
#